data_AF-U4QE98-F1
#
_entry.id   AF-U4QE98-F1
#
_cell.length_a   1.000
_cell.length_b   1.000
_cell.length_c   1.000
_cell.angle_alpha   90.00
_cell.angle_beta   90.00
_cell.angle_gamma   90.00
#
_symmetry.space_group_name_H-M   'P 1'
#
loop_
_entity.id
_entity.type
_entity.pdbx_description
1 polymer ?
#
loop_
_entity_poly.entity_id
_entity_poly.type
_entity_poly.pdbx_seq_one_letter_code
_entity_poly.pdbx_strand_id
1 'polypeptide(L)'
;MRGPPIVFRLPDHVLGNVEALAGRLDISVNIVAKLIVTREIMNVSAMLDEHDRQLADIHRFLREIAFRNEEFLTDEGTRAGSVRVIAQRLDDVLGVLDAIRDAAFVRPSSYIVDLIRRHDEGAVQKSLER
;
A
#
# COMPACT_ATOMS: atom_id res chain seq x y z
N MET A 1 11.83 27.48 -5.60
CA MET A 1 10.99 27.55 -6.83
C MET A 1 9.56 27.18 -6.44
N ARG A 2 8.56 28.00 -6.77
CA ARG A 2 7.15 27.64 -6.55
C ARG A 2 6.73 26.73 -7.72
N GLY A 3 6.32 25.48 -7.42
CA GLY A 3 5.75 24.58 -8.43
C GLY A 3 4.41 25.11 -8.96
N PRO A 4 3.88 24.52 -10.05
CA PRO A 4 2.58 24.91 -10.59
C PRO A 4 1.47 24.75 -9.54
N PRO A 5 0.45 25.63 -9.53
CA PRO A 5 -0.66 25.50 -8.60
C PRO A 5 -1.44 24.22 -8.87
N ILE A 6 -1.68 23.43 -7.83
CA ILE A 6 -2.55 22.26 -7.86
C ILE A 6 -3.92 22.71 -7.33
N VAL A 7 -4.95 22.65 -8.16
CA VAL A 7 -6.32 23.06 -7.81
C VAL A 7 -7.21 21.82 -7.80
N PHE A 8 -7.85 21.55 -6.67
CA PHE A 8 -8.81 20.44 -6.55
C PHE A 8 -10.14 20.97 -6.05
N ARG A 9 -11.23 20.37 -6.55
CA ARG A 9 -12.59 20.70 -6.12
C ARG A 9 -12.95 19.80 -4.94
N LEU A 10 -13.28 20.41 -3.81
CA LEU A 10 -13.76 19.70 -2.64
C LEU A 10 -15.28 19.57 -2.69
N PRO A 11 -15.85 18.44 -2.22
CA PRO A 11 -17.28 18.36 -1.92
C PRO A 11 -17.67 19.41 -0.87
N ASP A 12 -18.87 19.96 -0.96
CA ASP A 12 -19.33 21.08 -0.12
C ASP A 12 -19.20 20.79 1.39
N HIS A 13 -19.49 19.56 1.82
CA HIS A 13 -19.34 19.16 3.22
C HIS A 13 -17.88 19.13 3.70
N VAL A 14 -16.94 18.78 2.82
CA VAL A 14 -15.51 18.81 3.15
C VAL A 14 -15.02 20.25 3.20
N LEU A 15 -15.43 21.07 2.23
CA LEU A 15 -15.08 22.49 2.21
C LEU A 15 -15.57 23.20 3.48
N GLY A 16 -16.82 22.97 3.89
CA GLY A 16 -17.37 23.54 5.12
C GLY A 16 -16.59 23.14 6.38
N ASN A 17 -16.10 21.89 6.45
CA ASN A 17 -15.24 21.45 7.55
C ASN A 17 -13.87 22.13 7.53
N VAL A 18 -13.26 22.30 6.36
CA VAL A 18 -11.97 22.97 6.22
C VAL A 18 -12.10 24.46 6.55
N GLU A 19 -13.18 25.12 6.14
CA GLU A 19 -13.49 26.51 6.47
C GLU A 19 -13.71 26.70 7.98
N ALA A 20 -14.46 25.81 8.63
CA ALA A 20 -14.65 25.84 10.06
C ALA A 20 -13.32 25.68 10.82
N LEU A 21 -12.45 24.77 10.34
CA LEU A 21 -11.12 24.56 10.93
C LEU A 21 -10.21 25.77 10.70
N ALA A 22 -10.24 26.35 9.50
CA ALA A 22 -9.50 27.56 9.15
C ALA A 22 -9.91 28.74 10.05
N GLY A 23 -11.21 28.95 10.25
CA GLY A 23 -11.73 29.98 11.14
C GLY A 23 -11.34 29.79 12.61
N ARG A 24 -11.28 28.53 13.09
CA ARG A 24 -10.83 28.24 14.47
C ARG A 24 -9.34 28.47 14.68
N LEU A 25 -8.54 28.31 13.64
CA LEU A 25 -7.07 28.42 13.70
C LEU A 25 -6.56 29.78 13.21
N ASP A 26 -7.47 30.68 12.79
CA ASP A 26 -7.16 31.99 12.20
C ASP A 26 -6.13 31.93 11.06
N ILE A 27 -6.29 30.96 10.17
CA ILE A 27 -5.44 30.75 9.00
C ILE A 27 -6.27 30.57 7.75
N SER A 28 -5.66 30.76 6.57
CA SER A 28 -6.37 30.55 5.31
C SER A 28 -6.70 29.07 5.07
N VAL A 29 -7.84 28.83 4.42
CA VAL A 29 -8.28 27.51 3.92
C VAL A 29 -7.18 26.82 3.12
N ASN A 30 -6.43 27.58 2.31
CA ASN A 30 -5.33 27.05 1.50
C ASN A 30 -4.16 26.53 2.36
N ILE A 31 -3.85 27.18 3.49
CA ILE A 31 -2.84 26.69 4.44
C ILE A 31 -3.32 25.41 5.10
N VAL A 32 -4.58 25.35 5.55
CA VAL A 32 -5.16 24.14 6.14
C VAL A 32 -5.08 22.97 5.16
N ALA A 33 -5.52 23.18 3.92
CA ALA A 33 -5.44 22.19 2.85
C ALA A 33 -4.02 21.69 2.63
N LYS A 34 -3.04 22.61 2.55
CA LYS A 34 -1.63 22.25 2.41
C LYS A 34 -1.11 21.42 3.58
N LEU A 35 -1.49 21.75 4.81
CA LEU A 35 -1.07 21.02 6.01
C LEU A 35 -1.66 19.62 6.05
N ILE A 36 -2.95 19.46 5.72
CA ILE A 36 -3.60 18.15 5.65
C ILE A 36 -2.90 17.28 4.60
N VAL A 37 -2.73 17.78 3.38
CA VAL A 37 -2.06 17.03 2.30
C VAL A 37 -0.65 16.63 2.70
N THR A 38 0.12 17.55 3.28
CA THR A 38 1.50 17.26 3.73
C THR A 38 1.50 16.16 4.80
N ARG A 39 0.59 16.25 5.78
CA ARG A 39 0.45 15.26 6.86
C ARG A 39 0.09 13.89 6.31
N GLU A 40 -0.92 13.81 5.45
CA GLU A 40 -1.39 12.52 4.93
C GLU A 40 -0.35 11.86 4.03
N ILE A 41 0.35 12.62 3.18
CA ILE A 41 1.45 12.07 2.37
C ILE A 41 2.54 11.49 3.27
N MET A 42 2.97 12.23 4.30
CA MET A 42 3.99 11.72 5.23
C MET A 42 3.52 10.47 5.98
N ASN A 43 2.28 10.46 6.43
CA ASN A 43 1.71 9.35 7.21
C ASN A 43 1.56 8.08 6.36
N VAL A 44 1.01 8.21 5.15
CA VAL A 44 0.82 7.08 4.23
C VAL A 44 2.16 6.50 3.81
N SER A 45 3.15 7.34 3.46
CA SER A 45 4.48 6.84 3.09
C SER A 45 5.13 6.07 4.23
N ALA A 46 5.11 6.60 5.46
CA ALA A 46 5.68 5.91 6.62
C ALA A 46 4.98 4.58 6.92
N MET A 47 3.66 4.52 6.74
CA MET A 47 2.89 3.28 6.91
C MET A 47 3.26 2.23 5.85
N LEU A 48 3.47 2.65 4.59
CA LEU A 48 3.89 1.74 3.52
C LEU A 48 5.31 1.22 3.75
N ASP A 49 6.24 2.08 4.16
CA ASP A 49 7.61 1.67 4.48
C ASP A 49 7.65 0.62 5.62
N GLU A 50 6.84 0.81 6.66
CA GLU A 50 6.73 -0.15 7.76
C GLU A 50 6.09 -1.47 7.30
N HIS A 51 5.08 -1.41 6.43
CA HIS A 51 4.47 -2.60 5.86
C HIS A 51 5.48 -3.41 5.02
N ASP A 52 6.28 -2.75 4.19
CA ASP A 52 7.33 -3.39 3.39
C ASP A 52 8.42 -4.00 4.29
N ARG A 53 8.77 -3.31 5.38
CA ARG A 53 9.69 -3.84 6.40
C ARG A 53 9.13 -5.10 7.06
N GLN A 54 7.84 -5.11 7.41
CA GLN A 54 7.18 -6.27 8.01
C GLN A 54 7.12 -7.46 7.04
N LEU A 55 6.84 -7.22 5.76
CA LEU A 55 6.89 -8.26 4.73
C LEU A 55 8.30 -8.86 4.60
N ALA A 56 9.34 -8.02 4.60
CA ALA A 56 10.72 -8.50 4.56
C ALA A 56 11.09 -9.34 5.78
N ASP A 57 10.63 -8.96 6.97
CA ASP A 57 10.84 -9.72 8.21
C ASP A 57 10.10 -11.07 8.18
N ILE A 58 8.85 -11.11 7.69
CA ILE A 58 8.09 -12.35 7.49
C ILE A 58 8.80 -13.28 6.50
N HIS A 59 9.27 -12.74 5.37
CA HIS A 59 10.03 -13.52 4.39
C HIS A 59 11.30 -14.13 4.99
N ARG A 60 12.02 -13.36 5.83
CA ARG A 60 13.20 -13.88 6.54
C ARG A 60 12.83 -15.00 7.50
N PHE A 61 11.77 -14.83 8.28
CA PHE A 61 11.28 -15.83 9.22
C PHE A 61 10.86 -17.13 8.53
N LEU A 62 10.12 -17.03 7.41
CA LEU A 62 9.74 -18.21 6.62
C LEU A 62 10.96 -18.97 6.08
N ARG A 63 12.00 -18.25 5.65
CA ARG A 63 13.26 -18.85 5.20
C ARG A 63 13.98 -19.58 6.32
N GLU A 64 14.01 -18.99 7.52
CA GLU A 64 14.61 -19.61 8.70
C GLU A 64 13.84 -20.88 9.13
N ILE A 65 12.51 -20.85 9.08
CA ILE A 65 11.69 -22.05 9.31
C ILE A 65 12.00 -23.12 8.27
N ALA A 66 12.02 -22.77 6.98
CA ALA A 66 12.31 -23.73 5.92
C ALA A 66 13.68 -24.40 6.12
N PHE A 67 14.70 -23.61 6.48
CA PHE A 67 16.05 -24.11 6.77
C PHE A 67 16.09 -25.04 7.98
N ARG A 68 15.45 -24.66 9.11
CA ARG A 68 15.39 -25.52 10.30
C ARG A 68 14.57 -26.79 10.05
N ASN A 69 13.52 -26.70 9.25
CA ASN A 69 12.77 -27.88 8.85
C ASN A 69 13.65 -28.79 8.01
N GLU A 70 14.37 -28.28 7.01
CA GLU A 70 15.29 -29.08 6.20
C GLU A 70 16.39 -29.75 7.05
N GLU A 71 16.97 -29.04 8.01
CA GLU A 71 17.92 -29.58 9.00
C GLU A 71 17.29 -30.69 9.85
N PHE A 72 16.08 -30.46 10.37
CA PHE A 72 15.32 -31.47 11.11
C PHE A 72 14.99 -32.70 10.25
N LEU A 73 14.63 -32.51 8.98
CA LEU A 73 14.34 -33.58 8.04
C LEU A 73 15.59 -34.38 7.65
N THR A 74 16.76 -33.74 7.61
CA THR A 74 18.04 -34.42 7.34
C THR A 74 18.54 -35.19 8.57
N ASP A 75 18.31 -34.68 9.79
CA ASP A 75 18.61 -35.38 11.05
C ASP A 75 17.61 -36.54 11.31
N GLU A 76 16.33 -36.37 10.97
CA GLU A 76 15.30 -37.42 10.96
C GLU A 76 15.33 -38.33 9.73
N GLY A 77 16.36 -38.28 8.87
CA GLY A 77 16.65 -39.31 7.86
C GLY A 77 16.73 -40.73 8.44
N THR A 78 16.79 -40.85 9.78
CA THR A 78 16.72 -42.09 10.56
C THR A 78 15.27 -42.54 10.91
N ARG A 79 14.21 -41.73 10.67
CA ARG A 79 12.78 -41.99 11.01
C ARG A 79 11.82 -41.58 9.87
N ALA A 80 11.94 -42.24 8.72
CA ALA A 80 11.40 -41.82 7.41
C ALA A 80 9.86 -41.79 7.16
N GLY A 81 8.97 -41.76 8.17
CA GLY A 81 7.52 -41.90 7.96
C GLY A 81 6.70 -40.59 7.94
N SER A 82 6.88 -39.73 8.95
CA SER A 82 6.10 -38.50 9.16
C SER A 82 6.60 -37.31 8.33
N VAL A 83 7.90 -37.30 8.05
CA VAL A 83 8.66 -36.25 7.34
C VAL A 83 8.06 -35.89 5.98
N ARG A 84 7.68 -36.89 5.18
CA ARG A 84 7.17 -36.68 3.82
C ARG A 84 5.81 -35.97 3.81
N VAL A 85 5.00 -36.18 4.85
CA VAL A 85 3.66 -35.57 4.97
C VAL A 85 3.78 -34.10 5.38
N ILE A 86 4.76 -33.77 6.24
CA ILE A 86 5.01 -32.39 6.68
C ILE A 86 5.58 -31.56 5.52
N ALA A 87 6.55 -32.11 4.76
CA ALA A 87 7.10 -31.45 3.58
C ALA A 87 6.01 -31.14 2.54
N GLN A 88 5.13 -32.12 2.25
CA GLN A 88 4.00 -31.93 1.33
C GLN A 88 3.06 -30.81 1.80
N ARG A 89 2.77 -30.74 3.11
CA ARG A 89 1.91 -29.69 3.67
C ARG A 89 2.55 -28.31 3.65
N LEU A 90 3.85 -28.21 3.83
CA LEU A 90 4.57 -26.94 3.71
C LEU A 90 4.57 -26.44 2.27
N ASP A 91 4.71 -27.34 1.29
CA ASP A 91 4.62 -27.03 -0.14
C ASP A 91 3.21 -26.53 -0.51
N ASP A 92 2.17 -27.19 0.01
CA ASP A 92 0.78 -26.73 -0.15
C ASP A 92 0.59 -25.31 0.43
N VAL A 93 1.15 -25.03 1.61
CA VAL A 93 1.04 -23.70 2.26
C VAL A 93 1.82 -22.64 1.50
N LEU A 94 3.00 -22.97 0.96
CA LEU A 94 3.77 -22.06 0.10
C LEU A 94 3.02 -21.75 -1.19
N GLY A 95 2.38 -22.75 -1.82
CA GLY A 95 1.53 -22.55 -2.99
C GLY A 95 0.30 -21.67 -2.71
N VAL A 96 -0.31 -21.81 -1.53
CA VAL A 96 -1.41 -20.93 -1.11
C VAL A 96 -0.91 -19.52 -0.82
N LEU A 97 0.27 -19.35 -0.22
CA LEU A 97 0.88 -18.04 0.00
C LEU A 97 1.29 -17.36 -1.32
N ASP A 98 1.76 -18.11 -2.31
CA ASP A 98 1.99 -17.62 -3.67
C ASP A 98 0.67 -17.18 -4.32
N ALA A 99 -0.39 -17.97 -4.19
CA ALA A 99 -1.71 -17.60 -4.70
C ALA A 99 -2.32 -16.37 -4.00
N ILE A 100 -2.14 -16.24 -2.68
CA ILE A 100 -2.53 -15.05 -1.92
C ILE A 100 -1.69 -13.86 -2.36
N ARG A 101 -0.38 -14.04 -2.58
CA ARG A 101 0.50 -12.98 -3.09
C ARG A 101 0.07 -12.54 -4.49
N ASP A 102 -0.25 -13.46 -5.39
CA ASP A 102 -0.73 -13.14 -6.73
C ASP A 102 -2.13 -12.47 -6.72
N ALA A 103 -2.96 -12.79 -5.72
CA ALA A 103 -4.26 -12.14 -5.52
C ALA A 103 -4.15 -10.77 -4.81
N ALA A 104 -3.17 -10.61 -3.92
CA ALA A 104 -2.94 -9.40 -3.12
C ALA A 104 -2.05 -8.38 -3.84
N PHE A 105 -1.12 -8.83 -4.69
CA PHE A 105 -0.53 -8.00 -5.74
C PHE A 105 -1.58 -7.80 -6.82
N VAL A 106 -2.51 -6.89 -6.54
CA VAL A 106 -3.28 -6.20 -7.56
C VAL A 106 -2.25 -5.53 -8.46
N ARG A 107 -1.85 -6.20 -9.56
CA ARG A 107 -1.30 -5.50 -10.73
C ARG A 107 -2.17 -4.27 -10.90
N PRO A 108 -1.60 -3.05 -11.01
CA PRO A 108 -2.38 -1.85 -11.26
C PRO A 108 -3.35 -2.20 -12.37
N SER A 109 -4.64 -2.30 -12.02
CA SER A 109 -5.64 -2.82 -12.94
C SER A 109 -5.50 -1.99 -14.20
N SER A 110 -5.24 -2.62 -15.36
CA SER A 110 -5.06 -1.86 -16.60
C SER A 110 -6.26 -0.95 -16.83
N TYR A 111 -7.45 -1.38 -16.39
CA TYR A 111 -8.65 -0.58 -16.34
C TYR A 111 -8.57 0.63 -15.40
N ILE A 112 -8.07 0.48 -14.16
CA ILE A 112 -7.89 1.61 -13.22
C ILE A 112 -6.80 2.56 -13.73
N VAL A 113 -5.69 2.02 -14.25
CA VAL A 113 -4.62 2.83 -14.86
C VAL A 113 -5.15 3.58 -16.08
N ASP A 114 -5.93 2.95 -16.95
CA ASP A 114 -6.55 3.59 -18.11
C ASP A 114 -7.67 4.55 -17.73
N LEU A 115 -8.35 4.34 -16.59
CA LEU A 115 -9.37 5.24 -16.05
C LEU A 115 -8.72 6.51 -15.48
N ILE A 116 -7.63 6.35 -14.71
CA ILE A 116 -6.81 7.45 -14.22
C ILE A 116 -6.19 8.20 -15.40
N ARG A 117 -5.61 7.49 -16.37
CA ARG A 117 -5.02 8.09 -17.57
C ARG A 117 -6.04 8.86 -18.40
N ARG A 118 -7.26 8.32 -18.60
CA ARG A 118 -8.35 9.03 -19.29
C ARG A 118 -8.86 10.24 -18.50
N HIS A 119 -8.89 10.16 -17.19
CA HIS A 119 -9.22 11.29 -16.32
C HIS A 119 -8.16 12.39 -16.41
N ASP A 120 -6.88 12.02 -16.40
CA ASP A 120 -5.75 12.95 -16.50
C ASP A 120 -5.60 13.55 -17.91
N GLU A 121 -5.86 12.78 -18.96
CA GLU A 121 -5.92 13.24 -20.36
C GLU A 121 -7.15 14.15 -20.63
N GLY A 122 -8.24 13.98 -19.86
CA GLY A 122 -9.48 14.73 -20.01
C GLY A 122 -9.55 16.05 -19.25
N ALA A 123 -8.68 16.27 -18.27
CA ALA A 123 -8.71 17.44 -17.40
C ALA A 123 -7.59 18.45 -17.69
N VAL A 124 -7.48 18.91 -18.94
CA VAL A 124 -7.12 20.32 -19.14
C VAL A 124 -8.34 21.11 -18.72
N GLN A 125 -8.40 21.49 -17.43
CA GLN A 125 -9.37 22.45 -16.92
C GLN A 125 -9.33 23.67 -17.84
N LYS A 126 -10.37 23.83 -18.68
CA LYS A 126 -10.59 25.08 -19.39
C LYS A 126 -10.73 26.14 -18.31
N SER A 127 -9.78 27.08 -18.31
CA SER A 127 -9.84 28.29 -17.52
C SER A 127 -11.25 28.87 -17.63
N LEU A 128 -11.90 29.10 -16.49
CA LEU A 128 -13.13 29.88 -16.45
C LEU A 128 -12.77 31.29 -16.93
N GLU A 129 -12.98 31.55 -18.21
CA GLU A 129 -13.03 32.91 -18.72
C GLU A 129 -14.38 33.54 -18.33
N ARG A 130 -14.24 34.67 -17.62
CA ARG A 130 -15.20 35.72 -17.25
C ARG A 130 -16.07 35.50 -16.02
#